data_AF-A0A2E8EDL6-F1
#
_entry.id   AF-A0A2E8EDL6-F1
#
_cell.length_a   1.000
_cell.length_b   1.000
_cell.length_c   1.000
_cell.angle_alpha   90.00
_cell.angle_beta   90.00
_cell.angle_gamma   90.00
#
_symmetry.space_group_name_H-M   'P 1'
#
loop_
_entity.id
_entity.type
_entity.pdbx_description
1 polymer ?
#
loop_
_entity_poly.entity_id
_entity_poly.type
_entity_poly.pdbx_seq_one_letter_code
_entity_poly.pdbx_strand_id
1 'polypeptide(L)'
;MALTVVVAVLVALAGLVGLLGVATLRARRKDAQILGLLGTFGPVVERALTDPRVLLAWYPTAEVARRTFPEAFAALDQEGADRFPFNAGQLETAHAQWSADWLAWERSHDAEYRRKSLVISKELDHAGAAQSHDAKARLETLEQEKLDRYQRRYEEYVRVSRALTDVARVAGVSDAPPTDPS
;
A
#
# COMPACT_ATOMS: atom_id res chain seq x y z
N MET A 1 26.92 -62.29 10.67
CA MET A 1 25.65 -62.17 9.95
C MET A 1 24.56 -61.52 10.80
N ALA A 2 24.15 -62.10 11.94
CA ALA A 2 23.09 -61.49 12.77
C ALA A 2 23.48 -60.11 13.37
N LEU A 3 24.68 -59.99 13.96
CA LEU A 3 25.16 -58.73 14.54
C LEU A 3 25.26 -57.59 13.51
N THR A 4 25.76 -57.89 12.31
CA THR A 4 25.91 -56.92 11.22
C THR A 4 24.57 -56.43 10.70
N VAL A 5 23.55 -57.31 10.64
CA VAL A 5 22.18 -56.93 10.26
C VAL A 5 21.55 -56.06 11.35
N VAL A 6 21.70 -56.41 12.63
CA VAL A 6 21.18 -55.61 13.74
C VAL A 6 21.79 -54.21 13.77
N VAL A 7 23.10 -54.10 13.58
CA VAL A 7 23.79 -52.80 13.51
C VAL A 7 23.32 -51.99 12.30
N ALA A 8 23.17 -52.60 11.13
CA ALA A 8 22.66 -51.91 9.95
C ALA A 8 21.22 -51.38 10.14
N VAL A 9 20.35 -52.16 10.78
CA VAL A 9 18.98 -51.75 11.11
C VAL A 9 18.97 -50.59 12.10
N LEU A 10 19.81 -50.63 13.13
CA LEU A 10 19.92 -49.54 14.10
C LEU A 10 20.43 -48.24 13.47
N VAL A 11 21.43 -48.33 12.59
CA VAL A 11 21.93 -47.16 11.85
C VAL A 11 20.85 -46.60 10.92
N ALA A 12 20.09 -47.44 10.22
CA ALA A 12 19.00 -47.01 9.36
C ALA A 12 17.88 -46.33 10.15
N LEU A 13 17.50 -46.87 11.31
CA LEU A 13 16.50 -46.28 12.21
C LEU A 13 16.96 -44.93 12.76
N ALA A 14 18.22 -44.83 13.20
CA ALA A 14 18.79 -43.56 13.68
C ALA A 14 18.81 -42.50 12.57
N GLY A 15 19.16 -42.89 11.34
CA GLY A 15 19.10 -42.01 10.17
C GLY A 15 17.68 -41.53 9.85
N LEU A 16 16.69 -42.43 9.92
CA LEU A 16 15.29 -42.10 9.69
C LEU A 16 14.75 -41.11 10.74
N VAL A 17 15.04 -41.34 12.03
CA VAL A 17 14.64 -40.44 13.12
C VAL A 17 15.31 -39.07 12.96
N GLY A 18 16.59 -39.03 12.58
CA GLY A 18 17.29 -37.78 12.28
C GLY A 18 16.65 -37.00 11.13
N LEU A 19 16.31 -37.68 10.04
CA LEU A 19 15.60 -37.09 8.89
C LEU A 19 14.23 -36.52 9.28
N LEU A 20 13.44 -37.25 10.06
CA LEU A 20 12.14 -36.78 10.57
C LEU A 20 12.30 -35.57 11.51
N GLY A 21 13.32 -35.57 12.36
CA GLY A 21 13.66 -34.44 13.23
C GLY A 21 14.00 -33.17 12.43
N VAL A 22 14.83 -33.30 11.38
CA VAL A 22 15.15 -32.17 10.50
C VAL A 22 13.92 -31.69 9.73
N ALA A 23 13.09 -32.60 9.22
CA ALA A 23 11.88 -32.26 8.50
C ALA A 23 10.88 -31.48 9.38
N THR A 24 10.66 -31.93 10.61
CA THR A 24 9.77 -31.27 11.58
C THR A 24 10.28 -29.90 12.01
N LEU A 25 11.58 -29.76 12.26
CA LEU A 25 12.19 -28.45 12.56
C LEU A 25 12.07 -27.49 11.38
N ARG A 26 12.25 -27.99 10.15
CA ARG A 26 12.08 -27.21 8.92
C ARG A 26 10.63 -26.76 8.75
N ALA A 27 9.66 -27.63 9.02
CA ALA A 27 8.24 -27.28 9.01
C ALA A 27 7.92 -26.18 10.03
N ARG A 28 8.34 -26.35 11.30
CA ARG A 28 8.14 -25.33 12.34
C ARG A 28 8.78 -23.98 12.00
N ARG A 29 9.95 -23.99 11.38
CA ARG A 29 10.61 -22.75 10.92
C ARG A 29 9.82 -22.06 9.83
N LYS A 30 9.23 -22.82 8.89
CA LYS A 30 8.35 -22.28 7.86
C LYS A 30 7.10 -21.66 8.48
N ASP A 31 6.44 -22.36 9.40
CA ASP A 31 5.25 -21.85 10.08
C ASP A 31 5.56 -20.54 10.83
N ALA A 32 6.68 -20.50 11.55
CA ALA A 32 7.13 -19.29 12.25
C ALA A 32 7.41 -18.12 11.29
N GLN A 33 7.97 -18.40 10.10
CA GLN A 33 8.20 -17.40 9.07
C GLN A 33 6.88 -16.88 8.50
N ILE A 34 5.93 -17.76 8.16
CA ILE A 34 4.60 -17.40 7.66
C ILE A 34 3.85 -16.54 8.69
N LEU A 35 3.79 -16.99 9.95
CA LEU A 35 3.16 -16.22 11.03
C LEU A 35 3.85 -14.87 11.27
N GLY A 36 5.18 -14.82 11.17
CA GLY A 36 5.94 -13.57 11.24
C GLY A 36 5.59 -12.60 10.11
N LEU A 37 5.45 -13.10 8.88
CA LEU A 37 5.04 -12.30 7.72
C LEU A 37 3.59 -11.80 7.86
N LEU A 38 2.66 -12.67 8.27
CA LEU A 38 1.27 -12.29 8.54
C LEU A 38 1.18 -11.24 9.67
N GLY A 39 1.92 -11.43 10.76
CA GLY A 39 1.97 -10.48 11.87
C GLY A 39 2.60 -9.13 11.48
N THR A 40 3.53 -9.12 10.52
CA THR A 40 4.19 -7.91 10.03
C THR A 40 3.31 -7.14 9.05
N PHE A 41 2.75 -7.82 8.05
CA PHE A 41 2.05 -7.17 6.95
C PHE A 41 0.53 -7.11 7.13
N GLY A 42 -0.08 -7.96 7.94
CA GLY A 42 -1.54 -7.95 8.18
C GLY A 42 -2.08 -6.57 8.59
N PRO A 43 -1.53 -5.93 9.65
CA PRO A 43 -1.95 -4.58 10.05
C PRO A 43 -1.66 -3.51 9.00
N VAL A 44 -0.62 -3.71 8.19
CA VAL A 44 -0.23 -2.80 7.11
C VAL A 44 -1.25 -2.85 5.98
N VAL A 45 -1.70 -4.05 5.61
CA VAL A 45 -2.74 -4.25 4.58
C VAL A 45 -4.05 -3.59 5.01
N GLU A 46 -4.47 -3.77 6.26
CA GLU A 46 -5.68 -3.13 6.79
C GLU A 46 -5.57 -1.60 6.70
N ARG A 47 -4.43 -1.03 7.11
CA ARG A 47 -4.22 0.41 7.05
C ARG A 47 -4.12 0.93 5.61
N ALA A 48 -3.53 0.17 4.70
CA ALA A 48 -3.39 0.50 3.29
C ALA A 48 -4.73 0.71 2.57
N LEU A 49 -5.81 0.07 3.04
CA LEU A 49 -7.17 0.28 2.50
C LEU A 49 -7.70 1.69 2.78
N THR A 50 -7.22 2.34 3.83
CA THR A 50 -7.64 3.70 4.24
C THR A 50 -6.62 4.78 3.90
N ASP A 51 -5.34 4.42 3.89
CA ASP A 51 -4.25 5.32 3.50
C ASP A 51 -3.33 4.64 2.47
N PRO A 52 -3.52 4.94 1.17
CA PRO A 52 -2.70 4.41 0.08
C PRO A 52 -1.20 4.69 0.22
N ARG A 53 -0.81 5.72 1.00
CA ARG A 53 0.61 6.04 1.23
C ARG A 53 1.30 4.97 2.06
N VAL A 54 0.56 4.31 2.95
CA VAL A 54 1.07 3.20 3.75
C VAL A 54 1.48 2.06 2.83
N LEU A 55 0.64 1.74 1.85
CA LEU A 55 0.97 0.75 0.83
C LEU A 55 2.29 1.12 0.14
N LEU A 56 2.38 2.35 -0.39
CA LEU A 56 3.57 2.81 -1.12
C LEU A 56 4.85 2.77 -0.28
N ALA A 57 4.76 3.08 1.01
CA ALA A 57 5.89 3.04 1.93
C ALA A 57 6.36 1.60 2.21
N TRP A 58 5.45 0.63 2.27
CA TRP A 58 5.74 -0.75 2.62
C TRP A 58 6.00 -1.66 1.43
N TYR A 59 5.61 -1.26 0.21
CA TYR A 59 5.80 -2.07 -1.00
C TYR A 59 7.25 -2.48 -1.24
N PRO A 60 8.26 -1.58 -1.16
CA PRO A 60 9.66 -1.98 -1.33
C PRO A 60 10.12 -3.01 -0.28
N THR A 61 9.65 -2.87 0.96
CA THR A 61 9.95 -3.81 2.05
C THR A 61 9.33 -5.18 1.80
N ALA A 62 8.09 -5.21 1.29
CA ALA A 62 7.43 -6.45 0.88
C ALA A 62 8.22 -7.16 -0.24
N GLU A 63 8.73 -6.42 -1.23
CA GLU A 63 9.55 -6.99 -2.30
C GLU A 63 10.88 -7.56 -1.80
N VAL A 64 11.55 -6.88 -0.87
CA VAL A 64 12.79 -7.40 -0.25
C VAL A 64 12.49 -8.64 0.59
N ALA A 65 11.40 -8.64 1.38
CA ALA A 65 10.99 -9.78 2.19
C ALA A 65 10.66 -11.00 1.30
N ARG A 66 9.99 -10.77 0.17
CA ARG A 66 9.65 -11.80 -0.82
C ARG A 66 10.89 -12.46 -1.43
N ARG A 67 11.94 -11.68 -1.74
CA ARG A 67 13.24 -12.22 -2.21
C ARG A 67 13.99 -12.97 -1.11
N THR A 68 13.81 -12.58 0.14
CA THR A 68 14.52 -13.18 1.29
C THR A 68 13.87 -14.48 1.77
N PHE A 69 12.53 -14.58 1.69
CA PHE A 69 11.75 -15.72 2.16
C PHE A 69 10.82 -16.28 1.08
N PRO A 70 11.34 -16.69 -0.10
CA PRO A 70 10.51 -17.03 -1.26
C PRO A 70 9.56 -18.19 -1.00
N GLU A 71 10.00 -19.23 -0.27
CA GLU A 71 9.14 -20.38 0.06
C GLU A 71 7.96 -20.00 0.96
N ALA A 72 8.14 -19.04 1.88
CA ALA A 72 7.08 -18.61 2.79
C ALA A 72 6.03 -17.76 2.07
N PHE A 73 6.46 -16.87 1.16
CA PHE A 73 5.54 -16.12 0.31
C PHE A 73 4.81 -17.01 -0.69
N ALA A 74 5.49 -17.99 -1.30
CA ALA A 74 4.84 -18.96 -2.19
C ALA A 74 3.74 -19.75 -1.48
N ALA A 75 3.89 -20.05 -0.19
CA ALA A 75 2.84 -20.69 0.60
C ALA A 75 1.64 -19.76 0.84
N LEU A 76 1.87 -18.45 1.01
CA LEU A 76 0.82 -17.46 1.20
C LEU A 76 0.07 -17.11 -0.10
N ASP A 77 0.74 -17.20 -1.25
CA ASP A 77 0.14 -16.89 -2.56
C ASP A 77 -0.76 -18.03 -3.11
N GLN A 78 -0.64 -19.26 -2.58
CA GLN A 78 -1.27 -20.47 -3.14
C GLN A 78 -2.80 -20.57 -2.94
N GLU A 79 -3.40 -19.77 -2.04
CA GLU A 79 -4.83 -19.88 -1.72
C GLU A 79 -5.78 -19.07 -2.63
N GLY A 80 -5.26 -18.40 -3.67
CA GLY A 80 -6.10 -17.89 -4.76
C GLY A 80 -5.61 -16.57 -5.31
N ALA A 81 -4.89 -16.64 -6.44
CA ALA A 81 -4.57 -15.57 -7.40
C ALA A 81 -4.01 -14.22 -6.89
N ASP A 82 -3.97 -13.98 -5.59
CA ASP A 82 -3.70 -12.69 -4.98
C ASP A 82 -2.32 -12.72 -4.31
N ARG A 83 -1.40 -11.97 -4.90
CA ARG A 83 -0.05 -11.79 -4.39
C ARG A 83 -0.05 -11.16 -2.99
N PHE A 84 0.51 -11.86 -2.01
CA PHE A 84 0.68 -11.32 -0.65
C PHE A 84 1.89 -10.36 -0.53
N PRO A 85 1.86 -9.27 0.25
CA PRO A 85 0.73 -8.75 1.01
C PRO A 85 -0.16 -7.79 0.22
N PHE A 86 0.30 -7.32 -0.95
CA PHE A 86 -0.41 -6.36 -1.78
C PHE A 86 -0.68 -6.96 -3.16
N ASN A 87 -1.94 -7.25 -3.44
CA ASN A 87 -2.38 -7.72 -4.75
C ASN A 87 -2.81 -6.55 -5.66
N ALA A 88 -2.98 -6.83 -6.95
CA ALA A 88 -3.38 -5.83 -7.93
C ALA A 88 -4.75 -5.20 -7.61
N GLY A 89 -5.73 -5.99 -7.15
CA GLY A 89 -7.06 -5.49 -6.78
C GLY A 89 -7.03 -4.52 -5.59
N GLN A 90 -6.16 -4.76 -4.60
CA GLN A 90 -5.94 -3.86 -3.47
C GLN A 90 -5.30 -2.55 -3.90
N LEU A 91 -4.35 -2.60 -4.86
CA LEU A 91 -3.72 -1.42 -5.45
C LEU A 91 -4.74 -0.56 -6.22
N GLU A 92 -5.58 -1.21 -7.04
CA GLU A 92 -6.66 -0.53 -7.76
C GLU A 92 -7.68 0.09 -6.82
N THR A 93 -8.09 -0.65 -5.78
CA THR A 93 -9.02 -0.18 -4.75
C THR A 93 -8.44 1.04 -4.01
N ALA A 94 -7.17 0.98 -3.61
CA ALA A 94 -6.49 2.10 -2.95
C ALA A 94 -6.42 3.33 -3.88
N HIS A 95 -6.14 3.13 -5.17
CA HIS A 95 -6.14 4.22 -6.15
C HIS A 95 -7.53 4.83 -6.36
N ALA A 96 -8.58 4.01 -6.44
CA ALA A 96 -9.95 4.46 -6.56
C ALA A 96 -10.38 5.27 -5.34
N GLN A 97 -10.07 4.79 -4.12
CA GLN A 97 -10.36 5.50 -2.88
C GLN A 97 -9.62 6.84 -2.81
N TRP A 98 -8.33 6.87 -3.14
CA TRP A 98 -7.54 8.10 -3.20
C TRP A 98 -8.15 9.16 -4.13
N SER A 99 -8.62 8.71 -5.30
CA SER A 99 -9.28 9.56 -6.28
C SER A 99 -10.63 10.07 -5.79
N ALA A 100 -11.41 9.22 -5.11
CA ALA A 100 -12.67 9.63 -4.50
C ALA A 100 -12.47 10.67 -3.39
N ASP A 101 -11.45 10.50 -2.54
CA ASP A 101 -11.10 11.43 -1.47
C ASP A 101 -10.63 12.78 -2.02
N TRP A 102 -9.84 12.77 -3.10
CA TRP A 102 -9.45 14.00 -3.80
C TRP A 102 -10.68 14.76 -4.33
N LEU A 103 -11.61 14.08 -5.02
CA LEU A 103 -12.81 14.72 -5.56
C LEU A 103 -13.74 15.23 -4.46
N ALA A 104 -13.86 14.50 -3.35
CA ALA A 104 -14.63 14.95 -2.19
C ALA A 104 -14.01 16.21 -1.57
N TRP A 105 -12.69 16.20 -1.41
CA TRP A 105 -11.94 17.36 -0.92
C TRP A 105 -12.10 18.56 -1.84
N GLU A 106 -11.95 18.40 -3.16
CA GLU A 106 -12.07 19.47 -4.16
C GLU A 106 -13.43 20.17 -4.08
N ARG A 107 -14.52 19.40 -4.02
CA ARG A 107 -15.88 19.95 -3.84
C ARG A 107 -16.00 20.74 -2.53
N SER A 108 -15.44 20.21 -1.44
CA SER A 108 -15.48 20.88 -0.13
C SER A 108 -14.67 22.18 -0.13
N HIS A 109 -13.51 22.18 -0.78
CA HIS A 109 -12.61 23.31 -0.94
C HIS A 109 -13.28 24.42 -1.74
N ASP A 110 -13.86 24.10 -2.89
CA ASP A 110 -14.56 25.08 -3.71
C ASP A 110 -15.78 25.68 -2.99
N ALA A 111 -16.53 24.86 -2.26
CA ALA A 111 -17.65 25.35 -1.46
C ALA A 111 -17.17 26.28 -0.31
N GLU A 112 -16.05 25.95 0.34
CA GLU A 112 -15.44 26.77 1.38
C GLU A 112 -15.08 28.16 0.86
N TYR A 113 -14.31 28.23 -0.24
CA TYR A 113 -13.84 29.49 -0.80
C TYR A 113 -14.97 30.31 -1.43
N ARG A 114 -15.98 29.66 -2.02
CA ARG A 114 -17.19 30.36 -2.49
C ARG A 114 -17.96 31.02 -1.35
N ARG A 115 -18.07 30.37 -0.19
CA ARG A 115 -18.71 30.98 0.98
C ARG A 115 -17.91 32.18 1.49
N LYS A 116 -16.58 32.03 1.59
CA LYS A 116 -15.69 33.12 2.04
C LYS A 116 -15.75 34.33 1.10
N SER A 117 -15.72 34.11 -0.22
CA SER A 117 -15.80 35.21 -1.19
C SER A 117 -17.16 35.91 -1.13
N LEU A 118 -18.27 35.17 -1.01
CA LEU A 118 -19.61 35.75 -0.86
C LEU A 118 -19.75 36.66 0.37
N VAL A 119 -19.08 36.33 1.48
CA VAL A 119 -19.09 37.19 2.68
C VAL A 119 -18.41 38.53 2.37
N ILE A 120 -17.23 38.49 1.77
CA ILE A 120 -16.47 39.71 1.44
C ILE A 120 -17.16 40.52 0.34
N SER A 121 -17.76 39.87 -0.66
CA SER A 121 -18.56 40.55 -1.70
C SER A 121 -19.76 41.30 -1.10
N LYS A 122 -20.46 40.71 -0.12
CA LYS A 122 -21.57 41.39 0.56
C LYS A 122 -21.12 42.59 1.39
N GLU A 123 -19.94 42.50 2.01
CA GLU A 123 -19.33 43.65 2.69
C GLU A 123 -19.01 44.77 1.69
N LEU A 124 -18.53 44.41 0.50
CA LEU A 124 -18.20 45.34 -0.59
C LEU A 124 -19.44 46.10 -1.07
N ASP A 125 -20.58 45.44 -1.20
CA ASP A 125 -21.85 46.03 -1.67
C ASP A 125 -22.37 47.17 -0.78
N HIS A 126 -21.94 47.22 0.49
CA HIS A 126 -22.36 48.21 1.47
C HIS A 126 -21.22 49.14 1.95
N ALA A 127 -20.02 49.00 1.38
CA ALA A 127 -18.80 49.67 1.82
C ALA A 127 -18.62 51.08 1.22
N GLY A 128 -18.09 52.01 2.02
CA GLY A 128 -17.53 53.28 1.54
C GLY A 128 -16.16 53.10 0.86
N ALA A 129 -15.67 54.11 0.13
CA ALA A 129 -14.48 53.98 -0.74
C ALA A 129 -13.22 53.34 -0.10
N ALA A 130 -12.88 53.70 1.13
CA ALA A 130 -11.74 53.12 1.85
C ALA A 130 -11.98 51.64 2.23
N GLN A 131 -13.20 51.30 2.65
CA GLN A 131 -13.61 49.92 2.98
C GLN A 131 -13.69 49.06 1.72
N SER A 132 -14.04 49.65 0.57
CA SER A 132 -14.03 48.94 -0.72
C SER A 132 -12.62 48.56 -1.16
N HIS A 133 -11.62 49.40 -0.91
CA HIS A 133 -10.22 49.08 -1.23
C HIS A 133 -9.71 47.91 -0.37
N ASP A 134 -9.98 47.96 0.93
CA ASP A 134 -9.63 46.90 1.88
C ASP A 134 -10.32 45.56 1.53
N ALA A 135 -11.63 45.58 1.26
CA ALA A 135 -12.36 44.36 0.87
C ALA A 135 -11.85 43.75 -0.45
N LYS A 136 -11.44 44.57 -1.43
CA LYS A 136 -10.79 44.07 -2.67
C LYS A 136 -9.45 43.40 -2.39
N ALA A 137 -8.60 44.00 -1.56
CA ALA A 137 -7.33 43.40 -1.16
C ALA A 137 -7.52 42.07 -0.42
N ARG A 138 -8.56 41.97 0.43
CA ARG A 138 -8.94 40.72 1.09
C ARG A 138 -9.42 39.64 0.11
N LEU A 139 -10.17 40.00 -0.93
CA LEU A 139 -10.56 39.07 -2.00
C LEU A 139 -9.36 38.53 -2.77
N GLU A 140 -8.41 39.39 -3.13
CA GLU A 140 -7.19 38.98 -3.85
C GLU A 140 -6.34 38.03 -3.00
N THR A 141 -6.16 38.36 -1.70
CA THR A 141 -5.46 37.48 -0.76
C THR A 141 -6.16 36.12 -0.64
N LEU A 142 -7.49 36.12 -0.54
CA LEU A 142 -8.29 34.90 -0.46
C LEU A 142 -8.16 34.03 -1.72
N GLU A 143 -8.08 34.64 -2.91
CA GLU A 143 -7.86 33.94 -4.17
C GLU A 143 -6.48 33.29 -4.23
N GLN A 144 -5.43 34.01 -3.82
CA GLN A 144 -4.07 33.47 -3.73
C GLN A 144 -4.03 32.28 -2.77
N GLU A 145 -4.60 32.41 -1.57
CA GLU A 145 -4.69 31.32 -0.59
C GLU A 145 -5.43 30.09 -1.16
N LYS A 146 -6.51 30.31 -1.93
CA LYS A 146 -7.25 29.24 -2.60
C LYS A 146 -6.34 28.47 -3.55
N LEU A 147 -5.62 29.18 -4.41
CA LEU A 147 -4.76 28.59 -5.42
C LEU A 147 -3.60 27.83 -4.79
N ASP A 148 -2.94 28.42 -3.79
CA ASP A 148 -1.81 27.78 -3.09
C ASP A 148 -2.22 26.49 -2.36
N ARG A 149 -3.42 26.49 -1.76
CA ARG A 149 -3.96 25.29 -1.09
C ARG A 149 -4.35 24.22 -2.11
N TYR A 150 -4.95 24.62 -3.23
CA TYR A 150 -5.29 23.73 -4.34
C TYR A 150 -4.04 23.08 -4.94
N GLN A 151 -3.05 23.88 -5.31
CA GLN A 151 -1.84 23.41 -5.95
C GLN A 151 -1.09 22.40 -5.07
N ARG A 152 -0.85 22.72 -3.79
CA ARG A 152 -0.18 21.80 -2.86
C ARG A 152 -0.89 20.45 -2.75
N ARG A 153 -2.22 20.47 -2.67
CA ARG A 153 -3.01 19.22 -2.56
C ARG A 153 -3.05 18.47 -3.89
N TYR A 154 -3.10 19.17 -5.01
CA TYR A 154 -3.06 18.57 -6.34
C TYR A 154 -1.72 17.89 -6.62
N GLU A 155 -0.60 18.53 -6.26
CA GLU A 155 0.74 17.94 -6.36
C GLU A 155 0.85 16.65 -5.54
N GLU A 156 0.30 16.65 -4.32
CA GLU A 156 0.22 15.45 -3.49
C GLU A 156 -0.62 14.35 -4.15
N TYR A 157 -1.81 14.69 -4.66
CA TYR A 157 -2.68 13.78 -5.37
C TYR A 157 -1.96 13.12 -6.55
N VAL A 158 -1.42 13.91 -7.47
CA VAL A 158 -0.72 13.42 -8.67
C VAL A 158 0.46 12.53 -8.32
N ARG A 159 1.27 12.93 -7.33
CA ARG A 159 2.44 12.15 -6.90
C ARG A 159 2.03 10.77 -6.39
N VAL A 160 1.02 10.71 -5.53
CA VAL A 160 0.55 9.43 -4.96
C VAL A 160 -0.13 8.57 -6.03
N SER A 161 -0.99 9.15 -6.87
CA SER A 161 -1.68 8.40 -7.95
C SER A 161 -0.70 7.81 -8.95
N ARG A 162 0.34 8.57 -9.34
CA ARG A 162 1.41 8.07 -10.21
C ARG A 162 2.15 6.91 -9.56
N ALA A 163 2.56 7.07 -8.30
CA ALA A 163 3.27 6.01 -7.58
C ALA A 163 2.43 4.72 -7.46
N LEU A 164 1.12 4.84 -7.19
CA LEU A 164 0.22 3.68 -7.16
C LEU A 164 0.12 3.00 -8.52
N THR A 165 0.03 3.79 -9.60
CA THR A 165 -0.02 3.26 -10.98
C THR A 165 1.28 2.52 -11.34
N ASP A 166 2.43 3.06 -10.95
CA ASP A 166 3.72 2.43 -11.20
C ASP A 166 3.88 1.13 -10.43
N VAL A 167 3.46 1.10 -9.16
CA VAL A 167 3.44 -0.12 -8.34
C VAL A 167 2.49 -1.17 -8.90
N ALA A 168 1.28 -0.78 -9.30
CA ALA A 168 0.31 -1.69 -9.94
C ALA A 168 0.86 -2.30 -11.24
N ARG A 169 1.57 -1.52 -12.06
CA ARG A 169 2.23 -2.02 -13.26
C ARG A 169 3.30 -3.06 -12.94
N VAL A 170 4.15 -2.80 -11.93
CA VAL A 170 5.21 -3.72 -11.51
C VAL A 170 4.62 -5.00 -10.91
N ALA A 171 3.57 -4.88 -10.11
CA ALA A 171 2.84 -6.01 -9.55
C ALA A 171 2.23 -6.87 -10.67
N GLY A 172 1.48 -6.26 -11.61
CA GLY A 172 0.83 -6.96 -12.71
C GLY A 172 1.80 -7.60 -13.73
N VAL A 173 3.00 -7.04 -13.94
CA VAL A 173 4.05 -7.69 -14.75
C VAL A 173 4.61 -8.93 -14.05
N SER A 174 4.63 -8.96 -12.73
CA SER A 174 5.13 -10.12 -11.98
C SER A 174 4.09 -11.24 -11.86
N ASP A 175 2.80 -10.93 -12.02
CA ASP A 175 1.71 -11.90 -11.96
C ASP A 175 1.46 -12.57 -13.33
N ALA A 176 2.14 -12.12 -14.39
CA ALA A 176 2.12 -12.78 -15.70
C ALA A 176 2.91 -14.10 -15.64
N PRO A 177 2.34 -15.24 -16.09
CA PRO A 177 3.07 -16.49 -16.14
C PRO A 177 4.30 -16.36 -17.05
N PRO A 178 5.42 -17.04 -16.74
CA PRO A 178 6.60 -16.99 -17.60
C PRO A 178 6.22 -17.48 -18.99
N THR A 179 6.38 -16.62 -20.00
CA THR A 179 6.30 -17.02 -21.40
C THR A 179 7.51 -17.88 -21.71
N ASP A 180 7.27 -19.16 -21.94
CA ASP A 180 8.29 -20.11 -22.40
C ASP A 180 8.91 -19.62 -23.72
N PRO A 181 10.25 -19.52 -23.82
CA PRO A 181 10.91 -19.29 -25.10
C PRO A 181 10.77 -20.57 -25.94
N SER A 182 10.03 -20.48 -27.04
CA SER A 182 9.98 -21.51 -28.11
C SER A 182 11.31 -21.64 -28.84
#